data_AF-A0A8S0PLS2-F1
#
_entry.id   AF-A0A8S0PLS2-F1
#
_cell.length_a   1.000
_cell.length_b   1.000
_cell.length_c   1.000
_cell.angle_alpha   90.00
_cell.angle_beta   90.00
_cell.angle_gamma   90.00
#
_symmetry.space_group_name_H-M   'P 1'
#
loop_
_entity.id
_entity.type
_entity.pdbx_description
1 polymer ?
#
loop_
_entity_poly.entity_id
_entity_poly.type
_entity_poly.pdbx_seq_one_letter_code
_entity_poly.pdbx_strand_id
1 'polypeptide(L)'
;MSFRTFVNLLAKCDCRWASKRLEHVLVVIIKLLNEQKANNLNRKCGKSRHELREEARKSIGDTGLIDFVLKSIKSFVVNNPIIRRTINPLTRLVEFTIYVVAKEAEG
;
A
#
# COMPACT_ATOMS: atom_id res chain seq x y z
N MET A 1 -0.51 -13.25 1.52
CA MET A 1 0.92 -12.87 1.60
C MET A 1 1.10 -11.90 2.76
N SER A 2 2.06 -12.12 3.66
CA SER A 2 2.30 -11.23 4.82
C SER A 2 3.29 -10.10 4.46
N PHE A 3 3.27 -9.02 5.24
CA PHE A 3 4.18 -7.87 5.11
C PHE A 3 5.66 -8.28 5.00
N ARG A 4 6.13 -9.12 5.93
CA ARG A 4 7.55 -9.55 5.97
C ARG A 4 7.93 -10.40 4.76
N THR A 5 7.04 -11.29 4.32
CA THR A 5 7.25 -12.07 3.09
C THR A 5 7.27 -11.17 1.86
N PHE A 6 6.43 -10.14 1.82
CA PHE A 6 6.41 -9.18 0.72
C PHE A 6 7.71 -8.35 0.65
N VAL A 7 8.19 -7.81 1.78
CA VAL A 7 9.48 -7.08 1.82
C VAL A 7 10.64 -7.98 1.38
N ASN A 8 10.68 -9.23 1.83
CA ASN A 8 11.68 -10.20 1.38
C ASN A 8 11.58 -10.50 -0.12
N LEU A 9 10.37 -10.59 -0.67
CA LEU A 9 10.17 -10.78 -2.10
C LEU A 9 10.67 -9.58 -2.90
N LEU A 10 10.35 -8.36 -2.44
CA LEU A 10 10.85 -7.12 -3.05
C LEU A 10 12.39 -7.09 -3.04
N ALA A 11 13.01 -7.38 -1.90
CA ALA A 11 14.47 -7.38 -1.77
C ALA A 11 15.16 -8.41 -2.69
N LYS A 12 14.50 -9.55 -2.97
CA LYS A 12 15.00 -10.59 -3.88
C LYS A 12 14.80 -10.26 -5.37
N CYS A 13 13.95 -9.29 -5.71
CA CYS A 13 13.51 -9.03 -7.08
C CYS A 13 14.42 -8.03 -7.83
N ASP A 14 15.75 -8.17 -7.72
CA ASP A 14 16.73 -7.23 -8.30
C ASP A 14 16.55 -5.80 -7.79
N CYS A 15 16.30 -5.68 -6.49
CA CYS A 15 16.00 -4.40 -5.88
C CYS A 15 17.28 -3.62 -5.63
N ARG A 16 17.41 -2.47 -6.30
CA ARG A 16 18.50 -1.51 -6.07
C ARG A 16 18.48 -0.87 -4.68
N TRP A 17 17.40 -1.05 -3.91
CA TRP A 17 17.21 -0.42 -2.61
C TRP A 17 17.26 -1.43 -1.46
N ALA A 18 17.84 -1.00 -0.34
CA ALA A 18 17.90 -1.81 0.88
C ALA A 18 16.50 -2.15 1.44
N SER A 19 16.36 -3.32 2.06
CA SER A 19 15.11 -3.81 2.68
C SER A 19 14.48 -2.79 3.64
N LYS A 20 15.31 -2.04 4.38
CA LYS A 20 14.85 -0.99 5.30
C LYS A 20 14.14 0.16 4.58
N ARG A 21 14.61 0.54 3.38
CA ARG A 21 13.96 1.57 2.56
C ARG A 21 12.62 1.06 2.01
N LEU A 22 12.58 -0.19 1.55
CA LEU A 22 11.35 -0.84 1.08
C LEU A 22 10.30 -0.90 2.18
N GLU A 23 10.72 -1.33 3.38
CA GLU A 23 9.87 -1.37 4.57
C GLU A 23 9.33 0.00 4.92
N HIS A 24 10.20 1.02 4.93
CA HIS A 24 9.79 2.39 5.22
C HIS A 24 8.73 2.91 4.23
N VAL A 25 8.92 2.68 2.92
CA VAL A 25 7.94 3.06 1.89
C VAL A 25 6.60 2.39 2.15
N LEU A 26 6.64 1.09 2.46
CA LEU A 26 5.44 0.31 2.71
C LEU A 26 4.66 0.85 3.92
N VAL A 27 5.38 1.14 5.02
CA VAL A 27 4.82 1.76 6.23
C VAL A 27 4.18 3.11 5.93
N VAL A 28 4.84 3.96 5.13
CA VAL A 28 4.28 5.25 4.71
C VAL A 28 3.00 5.05 3.89
N ILE A 29 2.98 4.13 2.92
CA ILE A 29 1.78 3.82 2.13
C ILE A 29 0.63 3.34 3.04
N ILE A 30 0.90 2.45 3.99
CA ILE A 30 -0.10 1.97 4.96
C ILE A 30 -0.66 3.15 5.76
N LYS A 31 0.21 4.01 6.28
CA LYS A 31 -0.18 5.19 7.07
C LYS A 31 -1.08 6.12 6.25
N LEU A 32 -0.69 6.45 5.03
CA LEU A 32 -1.45 7.31 4.13
C LEU A 32 -2.84 6.74 3.78
N LEU A 33 -2.95 5.43 3.60
CA LEU A 33 -4.24 4.76 3.35
C LEU A 33 -5.09 4.72 4.61
N ASN A 34 -4.49 4.52 5.79
CA ASN A 34 -5.21 4.47 7.06
C ASN A 34 -5.73 5.85 7.47
N GLU A 35 -4.93 6.91 7.31
CA GLU A 35 -5.35 8.30 7.53
C GLU A 35 -6.51 8.69 6.61
N GLN A 36 -6.48 8.27 5.35
CA GLN A 36 -7.59 8.50 4.43
C GLN A 36 -8.85 7.76 4.82
N LYS A 37 -8.72 6.51 5.27
CA LYS A 37 -9.86 5.74 5.77
C LYS A 37 -10.47 6.37 7.02
N ALA A 38 -9.63 6.87 7.94
CA ALA A 38 -10.08 7.57 9.15
C ALA A 38 -10.80 8.89 8.81
N ASN A 39 -10.28 9.65 7.84
CA ASN A 39 -10.90 10.90 7.41
C ASN A 39 -12.18 10.68 6.58
N ASN A 40 -12.26 9.61 5.79
CA ASN A 40 -13.41 9.27 4.95
C ASN A 40 -14.26 8.17 5.59
N LEU A 41 -14.75 8.42 6.81
CA LEU A 41 -15.48 7.54 7.74
C LEU A 41 -16.55 6.57 7.17
N ASN A 42 -16.89 6.61 5.89
CA ASN A 42 -17.86 5.69 5.29
C ASN A 42 -17.72 5.42 3.78
N ARG A 43 -16.63 5.84 3.12
CA ARG A 43 -16.46 5.60 1.66
C ARG A 43 -15.25 4.72 1.42
N LYS A 44 -15.44 3.58 0.72
CA LYS A 44 -14.35 2.84 0.05
C LYS A 44 -13.73 3.73 -1.03
N CYS A 45 -12.99 4.77 -0.64
CA CYS A 45 -12.25 5.63 -1.55
C CYS A 45 -10.82 5.12 -1.56
N GLY A 46 -10.46 4.34 -2.59
CA GLY A 46 -9.07 3.99 -2.82
C GLY A 46 -8.28 5.24 -3.21
N LYS A 47 -7.00 5.30 -2.87
CA LYS A 47 -6.11 6.33 -3.43
C LYS A 47 -5.59 5.89 -4.77
N SER A 48 -5.59 6.80 -5.74
CA SER A 48 -4.94 6.56 -7.02
C SER A 48 -3.43 6.37 -6.83
N ARG A 49 -2.79 5.68 -7.78
CA ARG A 49 -1.32 5.58 -7.82
C ARG A 49 -0.66 6.97 -7.76
N HIS A 50 -1.23 7.96 -8.45
CA HIS A 50 -0.67 9.31 -8.51
C HIS A 50 -0.67 9.98 -7.14
N GLU A 51 -1.80 9.95 -6.43
CA GLU A 51 -1.91 10.55 -5.10
C GLU A 51 -1.00 9.85 -4.09
N LEU A 52 -0.92 8.52 -4.10
CA LEU A 52 -0.01 7.80 -3.23
C LEU A 52 1.45 8.15 -3.51
N ARG A 53 1.81 8.32 -4.79
CA ARG A 53 3.17 8.73 -5.18
C ARG A 53 3.50 10.12 -4.65
N GLU A 54 2.62 11.09 -4.88
CA GLU A 54 2.82 12.48 -4.45
C GLU A 54 2.88 12.61 -2.92
N GLU A 55 1.99 11.92 -2.20
CA GLU A 55 1.99 11.92 -0.74
C GLU A 55 3.21 11.19 -0.16
N ALA A 56 3.55 10.02 -0.68
CA ALA A 56 4.71 9.27 -0.21
C ALA A 56 6.03 10.00 -0.55
N ARG A 57 6.07 10.74 -1.67
CA ARG A 57 7.22 11.57 -2.05
C ARG A 57 7.52 12.63 -0.99
N LYS A 58 6.52 13.20 -0.32
CA LYS A 58 6.71 14.17 0.78
C LYS A 58 7.47 13.56 1.97
N SER A 59 7.34 12.25 2.18
CA SER A 59 7.99 11.56 3.30
C SER A 59 9.34 10.91 2.91
N ILE A 60 9.43 10.35 1.70
CA ILE A 60 10.58 9.50 1.29
C ILE A 60 11.52 10.23 0.31
N GLY A 61 10.98 11.14 -0.51
CA GLY A 61 11.71 11.87 -1.56
C GLY A 61 12.05 11.06 -2.83
N ASP A 62 12.25 9.75 -2.72
CA ASP A 62 12.66 8.86 -3.82
C ASP A 62 11.45 8.29 -4.58
N THR A 63 11.08 8.93 -5.69
CA THR A 63 9.94 8.51 -6.52
C THR A 63 10.14 7.17 -7.20
N GLY A 64 11.37 6.83 -7.60
CA GLY A 64 11.65 5.55 -8.27
C GLY A 64 11.40 4.37 -7.34
N LEU A 65 11.81 4.50 -6.09
CA LEU A 65 11.54 3.53 -5.03
C LEU A 65 10.04 3.39 -4.77
N ILE A 66 9.33 4.50 -4.66
CA ILE A 66 7.88 4.50 -4.42
C ILE A 66 7.15 3.77 -5.55
N ASP A 67 7.45 4.12 -6.80
CA ASP A 67 6.84 3.48 -7.97
C ASP A 67 7.18 1.99 -8.06
N PHE A 68 8.40 1.60 -7.72
CA PHE A 68 8.80 0.19 -7.67
C PHE A 68 7.96 -0.60 -6.67
N VAL A 69 7.78 -0.08 -5.45
CA VAL A 69 6.97 -0.71 -4.41
C VAL A 69 5.50 -0.77 -4.85
N LEU A 70 4.92 0.35 -5.29
CA LEU A 70 3.52 0.40 -5.75
C LEU A 70 3.24 -0.55 -6.91
N LYS A 71 4.16 -0.66 -7.88
CA LYS A 71 4.04 -1.59 -9.03
C LYS A 71 4.06 -3.06 -8.57
N SER A 72 4.82 -3.35 -7.53
CA SER A 72 5.00 -4.70 -7.00
C SER A 72 3.85 -5.13 -6.07
N ILE A 73 3.12 -4.17 -5.50
CA ILE A 73 1.93 -4.46 -4.68
C ILE A 73 0.83 -5.06 -5.57
N LYS A 74 0.42 -6.28 -5.24
CA LYS A 74 -0.81 -6.93 -5.73
C LYS A 74 -1.84 -6.97 -4.61
N SER A 75 -1.52 -7.71 -3.55
CA SER A 75 -2.21 -7.70 -2.27
C SER A 75 -1.32 -8.27 -1.17
N PHE A 76 -1.37 -7.73 0.04
CA PHE A 76 -0.66 -8.27 1.20
C PHE A 76 -1.34 -7.86 2.51
N VAL A 77 -1.12 -8.66 3.56
CA VAL A 77 -1.66 -8.48 4.90
C VAL A 77 -0.61 -7.83 5.79
N VAL A 78 -1.03 -6.80 6.53
CA VAL A 78 -0.19 -6.03 7.44
C VAL A 78 -0.88 -6.00 8.80
N ASN A 79 -0.45 -6.82 9.75
CA ASN A 79 -0.90 -6.73 11.15
C ASN A 79 -2.42 -6.51 11.33
N ASN A 80 -3.23 -7.24 10.56
CA ASN A 80 -4.71 -7.22 10.47
C ASN A 80 -5.32 -6.58 9.20
N PRO A 81 -5.02 -5.33 8.80
CA PRO A 81 -5.50 -4.81 7.51
C PRO A 81 -4.84 -5.46 6.29
N ILE A 82 -5.63 -5.59 5.23
CA ILE A 82 -5.21 -6.03 3.90
C ILE A 82 -5.12 -4.80 3.00
N ILE A 83 -3.97 -4.64 2.35
CA ILE A 83 -3.82 -3.68 1.25
C ILE A 83 -4.03 -4.44 -0.06
N ARG A 84 -4.88 -3.87 -0.93
CA ARG A 84 -5.15 -4.42 -2.26
C ARG A 84 -4.99 -3.36 -3.33
N ARG A 85 -4.37 -3.77 -4.43
CA ARG A 85 -4.39 -3.02 -5.69
C ARG A 85 -5.57 -3.46 -6.53
N THR A 86 -6.38 -2.51 -6.98
CA THR A 86 -7.53 -2.73 -7.86
C THR A 86 -7.50 -1.75 -9.02
N ILE A 87 -8.09 -2.14 -10.15
CA ILE A 87 -8.36 -1.20 -11.24
C ILE A 87 -9.79 -0.73 -11.03
N ASN A 88 -9.98 0.59 -10.90
CA ASN A 88 -11.31 1.15 -10.79
C ASN A 88 -12.02 0.98 -12.14
N PRO A 89 -13.21 0.33 -12.20
CA PRO A 89 -13.89 0.07 -13.46
C PRO A 89 -14.39 1.34 -14.14
N LEU A 90 -14.63 2.42 -13.39
CA LEU A 90 -15.13 3.70 -13.90
C LEU A 90 -13.99 4.54 -14.50
N THR A 91 -12.91 4.72 -13.75
CA THR A 91 -11.79 5.57 -14.17
C THR A 91 -10.74 4.81 -14.97
N ARG A 92 -10.76 3.47 -14.94
CA ARG A 92 -9.72 2.56 -15.46
C ARG A 92 -8.33 2.80 -14.85
N LEU A 93 -8.26 3.53 -13.73
CA LEU A 93 -7.01 3.83 -13.03
C LEU A 93 -6.71 2.80 -11.96
N VAL A 94 -5.42 2.67 -11.65
CA VAL A 94 -4.95 1.84 -10.54
C VAL A 94 -5.18 2.57 -9.23
N GLU A 95 -5.94 1.91 -8.34
CA GLU A 95 -6.25 2.37 -7.01
C GLU A 95 -5.78 1.37 -5.95
N PHE A 96 -5.43 1.91 -4.80
CA PHE A 96 -5.00 1.15 -3.63
C PHE A 96 -5.98 1.37 -2.50
N THR A 97 -6.44 0.27 -1.92
CA THR A 97 -7.45 0.25 -0.87
C THR A 97 -6.94 -0.54 0.33
N ILE A 98 -7.35 -0.11 1.52
CA ILE A 98 -7.06 -0.81 2.77
C ILE A 98 -8.37 -1.30 3.39
N TYR A 99 -8.43 -2.59 3.67
CA TYR A 99 -9.57 -3.24 4.31
C TYR A 99 -9.12 -3.83 5.63
N VAL A 100 -9.90 -3.61 6.69
CA VAL A 100 -9.67 -4.33 7.94
C VAL A 100 -10.34 -5.68 7.74
N VAL A 101 -9.62 -6.78 7.97
CA VAL A 101 -10.27 -8.08 8.16
C VAL A 101 -11.01 -7.92 9.47
N ALA A 102 -12.31 -7.63 9.41
CA ALA A 102 -13.16 -7.89 10.54
C ALA A 102 -13.00 -9.39 10.77
N LYS A 103 -12.33 -9.77 11.86
CA LYS A 103 -12.68 -11.06 12.43
C LYS A 103 -14.15 -10.93 12.74
N GLU A 104 -14.98 -11.60 11.96
CA GLU A 104 -16.33 -11.91 12.42
C GLU A 104 -16.11 -12.54 13.79
N ALA A 105 -16.57 -11.84 14.82
CA ALA A 105 -16.75 -12.43 16.12
C ALA A 105 -17.84 -13.47 15.90
N GLU A 106 -17.41 -14.69 15.60
CA GLU A 106 -18.27 -15.86 15.65
C GLU A 106 -18.70 -16.02 17.12
N GLY A 107 -20.01 -15.83 17.34
CA GLY A 107 -20.84 -16.54 18.32
C GLY A 107 -20.51 -16.35 19.80
#